data_AF-A0A4S1DYB5-F1
#
_entry.id   AF-A0A4S1DYB5-F1
#
_cell.length_a   1.000
_cell.length_b   1.000
_cell.length_c   1.000
_cell.angle_alpha   90.00
_cell.angle_beta   90.00
_cell.angle_gamma   90.00
#
_symmetry.space_group_name_H-M   'P 1'
#
loop_
_entity.id
_entity.type
_entity.pdbx_description
1 polymer ?
#
loop_
_entity_poly.entity_id
_entity_poly.type
_entity_poly.pdbx_seq_one_letter_code
_entity_poly.pdbx_strand_id
1 'polypeptide(L)'
;MPENDYLYKPVENVRSYTALASHAIYSIEWNIELMKGSPIKWEPGNEDRFSKEELIVYANEQFDNLLNFVAHAKETTELTNKIIDVLNHNAHHRGQMITYLRMKGVTPPIL
;
A
#
# COMPACT_ATOMS: atom_id res chain seq x y z
N MET A 1 1.41 10.95 -7.60
CA MET A 1 0.50 11.67 -8.52
C MET A 1 0.42 13.14 -8.08
N PRO A 2 0.21 14.12 -8.97
CA PRO A 2 -0.29 15.45 -8.59
C PRO A 2 -1.64 15.33 -7.87
N GLU A 3 -1.87 16.16 -6.85
CA GLU A 3 -3.05 15.99 -5.99
C GLU A 3 -4.38 16.19 -6.73
N ASN A 4 -4.43 17.10 -7.70
CA ASN A 4 -5.62 17.29 -8.53
C ASN A 4 -6.01 16.06 -9.38
N ASP A 5 -5.11 15.08 -9.51
CA ASP A 5 -5.34 13.84 -10.26
C ASP A 5 -5.52 12.60 -9.35
N TYR A 6 -5.67 12.78 -8.04
CA TYR A 6 -5.79 11.68 -7.07
C TYR A 6 -6.99 10.76 -7.31
N LEU A 7 -8.12 11.34 -7.72
CA LEU A 7 -9.34 10.59 -8.05
C LEU A 7 -9.32 10.00 -9.48
N TYR A 8 -8.22 10.13 -10.21
CA TYR A 8 -8.12 9.60 -11.57
C TYR A 8 -8.29 8.07 -11.60
N LYS A 9 -9.13 7.61 -12.52
CA LYS A 9 -9.34 6.20 -12.85
C LYS A 9 -9.05 5.99 -14.34
N PRO A 10 -8.16 5.05 -14.71
CA PRO A 10 -7.94 4.68 -16.10
C PRO A 10 -9.19 4.12 -16.80
N VAL A 11 -9.99 3.37 -16.04
CA VAL A 11 -11.27 2.77 -16.45
C VAL A 11 -12.22 2.73 -15.25
N GLU A 12 -13.52 2.55 -15.50
CA GLU A 12 -14.55 2.68 -14.47
C GLU A 12 -14.43 1.63 -13.34
N ASN A 13 -13.98 0.42 -13.67
CA ASN A 13 -14.01 -0.75 -12.77
C ASN A 13 -12.71 -0.98 -11.98
N VAL A 14 -11.78 -0.04 -11.98
CA VAL A 14 -10.57 -0.10 -11.13
C VAL A 14 -10.67 0.90 -9.98
N ARG A 15 -9.70 0.87 -9.06
CA ARG A 15 -9.57 1.92 -8.02
C ARG A 15 -9.14 3.25 -8.64
N SER A 16 -9.41 4.37 -7.98
CA SER A 16 -8.70 5.62 -8.26
C SER A 16 -7.23 5.50 -7.88
N TYR A 17 -6.41 6.51 -8.21
CA TYR A 17 -5.01 6.54 -7.75
C TYR A 17 -4.92 6.53 -6.20
N THR A 18 -5.72 7.36 -5.52
CA THR A 18 -5.73 7.43 -4.05
C THR A 18 -6.18 6.13 -3.43
N ALA A 19 -7.31 5.57 -3.90
CA ALA A 19 -7.83 4.33 -3.37
C ALA A 19 -6.84 3.17 -3.60
N LEU A 20 -6.16 3.12 -4.74
CA LEU A 20 -5.11 2.13 -5.02
C LEU A 20 -3.93 2.26 -4.04
N ALA A 21 -3.45 3.47 -3.80
CA ALA A 21 -2.35 3.72 -2.87
C ALA A 21 -2.77 3.40 -1.42
N SER A 22 -3.94 3.88 -1.00
CA SER A 22 -4.52 3.60 0.33
C SER A 22 -4.72 2.10 0.54
N HIS A 23 -5.18 1.36 -0.47
CA HIS A 23 -5.36 -0.09 -0.41
C HIS A 23 -4.03 -0.81 -0.14
N ALA A 24 -3.00 -0.46 -0.90
CA ALA A 24 -1.68 -1.05 -0.74
C ALA A 24 -1.11 -0.78 0.65
N ILE A 25 -1.25 0.44 1.16
CA ILE A 25 -0.75 0.85 2.48
C ILE A 25 -1.54 0.19 3.61
N TYR A 26 -2.88 0.20 3.56
CA TYR A 26 -3.74 -0.45 4.57
C TYR A 26 -3.46 -1.96 4.69
N SER A 27 -3.11 -2.61 3.57
CA SER A 27 -2.77 -4.03 3.59
C SER A 27 -1.60 -4.37 4.52
N ILE A 28 -0.72 -3.41 4.84
CA ILE A 28 0.44 -3.64 5.70
C ILE A 28 -0.01 -3.95 7.13
N GLU A 29 -0.85 -3.10 7.74
CA GLU A 29 -1.41 -3.35 9.09
C GLU A 29 -2.13 -4.69 9.15
N TRP A 30 -2.99 -4.96 8.17
CA TRP A 30 -3.76 -6.19 8.12
C TRP A 30 -2.84 -7.44 8.09
N ASN A 31 -1.76 -7.39 7.30
CA ASN A 31 -0.79 -8.48 7.24
C ASN A 31 0.06 -8.58 8.51
N ILE A 32 0.43 -7.47 9.15
CA ILE A 32 1.13 -7.48 10.44
C ILE A 32 0.29 -8.21 11.48
N GLU A 33 -1.00 -7.88 11.61
CA GLU A 33 -1.89 -8.51 12.58
C GLU A 33 -2.14 -10.00 12.25
N LEU A 34 -2.23 -10.35 10.96
CA LEU A 34 -2.26 -11.74 10.54
C LEU A 34 -0.98 -12.50 10.97
N MET A 35 0.20 -11.92 10.76
CA MET A 35 1.48 -12.54 11.13
C MET A 35 1.70 -12.63 12.65
N LYS A 36 1.08 -11.74 13.43
CA LYS A 36 1.04 -11.83 14.91
C LYS A 36 0.09 -12.92 15.42
N GLY A 37 -0.74 -13.52 14.55
CA GLY A 37 -1.80 -14.46 14.95
C GLY A 37 -3.05 -13.78 15.51
N SER A 38 -3.21 -12.48 15.28
CA SER A 38 -4.29 -11.63 15.77
C SER A 38 -5.10 -11.03 14.62
N PRO A 39 -5.58 -11.82 13.64
CA PRO A 39 -6.11 -11.28 12.39
C PRO A 39 -7.28 -10.31 12.64
N ILE A 40 -7.18 -9.12 12.06
CA ILE A 40 -8.24 -8.12 12.07
C ILE A 40 -9.14 -8.28 10.84
N LYS A 41 -10.38 -7.81 10.94
CA LYS A 41 -11.29 -7.78 9.79
C LYS A 41 -10.76 -6.77 8.76
N TRP A 42 -10.83 -7.13 7.48
CA TRP A 42 -10.52 -6.20 6.39
C TRP A 42 -11.62 -5.14 6.28
N GLU A 43 -11.36 -3.92 6.75
CA GLU A 43 -12.32 -2.80 6.77
C GLU A 43 -11.62 -1.45 6.55
N PRO A 44 -11.07 -1.16 5.35
CA PRO A 44 -10.32 0.07 5.09
C PRO A 44 -11.18 1.35 5.09
N GLY A 45 -12.51 1.20 5.14
CA GLY A 45 -13.45 2.31 4.99
C GLY A 45 -13.41 2.92 3.60
N ASN A 46 -13.53 4.25 3.51
CA ASN A 46 -13.39 4.97 2.25
C ASN A 46 -11.90 5.12 1.89
N GLU A 47 -11.42 4.34 0.92
CA GLU A 47 -10.02 4.37 0.44
C GLU A 47 -9.67 5.69 -0.31
N ASP A 48 -10.64 6.50 -0.73
CA ASP A 48 -10.44 7.81 -1.38
C ASP A 48 -10.33 8.99 -0.41
N ARG A 49 -10.38 8.75 0.90
CA ARG A 49 -10.50 9.81 1.92
C ARG A 49 -9.26 10.68 2.12
N PHE A 50 -8.09 10.22 1.67
CA PHE A 50 -6.82 10.84 2.00
C PHE A 50 -6.45 11.97 1.03
N SER A 51 -6.00 13.10 1.58
CA SER A 51 -5.15 14.04 0.86
C SER A 51 -3.78 13.41 0.54
N LYS A 52 -2.99 14.08 -0.31
CA LYS A 52 -1.63 13.63 -0.61
C LYS A 52 -0.74 13.59 0.62
N GLU A 53 -0.82 14.61 1.47
CA GLU A 53 0.00 14.71 2.67
C GLU A 53 -0.34 13.62 3.68
N GLU A 54 -1.63 13.42 3.97
CA GLU A 54 -2.08 12.38 4.90
C GLU A 54 -1.72 10.98 4.40
N LEU A 55 -1.81 10.73 3.09
CA LEU A 55 -1.44 9.45 2.51
C LEU A 55 0.07 9.17 2.62
N ILE A 56 0.91 10.19 2.48
CA ILE A 56 2.37 10.06 2.66
C ILE A 56 2.69 9.76 4.13
N VAL A 57 2.07 10.48 5.07
CA VAL A 57 2.24 10.23 6.51
C VAL A 57 1.81 8.79 6.85
N TYR A 58 0.62 8.41 6.40
CA TYR A 58 0.10 7.05 6.62
C TYR A 58 1.00 5.97 6.00
N ALA A 59 1.52 6.20 4.79
CA ALA A 59 2.47 5.29 4.17
C ALA A 59 3.71 5.07 5.03
N ASN A 60 4.34 6.16 5.47
CA ASN A 60 5.55 6.11 6.28
C ASN A 60 5.30 5.36 7.60
N GLU A 61 4.21 5.69 8.30
CA GLU A 61 3.84 5.01 9.55
C GLU A 61 3.66 3.49 9.35
N GLN A 62 3.01 3.07 8.27
CA GLN A 62 2.79 1.65 8.00
C GLN A 62 4.09 0.92 7.64
N PHE A 63 4.97 1.54 6.86
CA PHE A 63 6.29 0.96 6.57
C PHE A 63 7.19 0.91 7.82
N ASP A 64 7.16 1.94 8.66
CA ASP A 64 7.88 1.94 9.94
C ASP A 64 7.37 0.84 10.87
N ASN A 65 6.05 0.63 10.92
CA ASN A 65 5.44 -0.47 11.66
C ASN A 65 5.88 -1.84 11.13
N LEU A 66 5.96 -2.02 9.80
CA LEU A 66 6.45 -3.25 9.19
C LEU A 66 7.93 -3.48 9.54
N LEU A 67 8.78 -2.45 9.42
CA LEU A 67 10.20 -2.53 9.77
C LEU A 67 10.38 -2.89 11.24
N ASN A 68 9.65 -2.23 12.13
CA ASN A 68 9.69 -2.51 13.56
C ASN A 68 9.21 -3.93 13.88
N PHE A 69 8.14 -4.40 13.23
CA PHE A 69 7.66 -5.77 13.38
C PHE A 69 8.73 -6.79 12.96
N VAL A 70 9.31 -6.62 11.76
CA VAL A 70 10.32 -7.54 11.23
C VAL A 70 11.58 -7.55 12.09
N ALA A 71 12.03 -6.41 12.61
CA ALA A 71 13.23 -6.30 13.44
C ALA A 71 13.14 -7.04 14.78
N HIS A 72 11.92 -7.26 15.30
CA HIS A 72 11.69 -7.88 16.60
C HIS A 72 11.02 -9.26 16.52
N ALA A 73 10.55 -9.66 15.34
CA ALA A 73 9.92 -10.95 15.15
C ALA A 73 10.95 -12.09 15.17
N LYS A 74 10.55 -13.24 15.70
CA LYS A 74 11.35 -14.46 15.59
C LYS A 74 11.34 -14.94 14.14
N GLU A 75 12.52 -15.06 13.55
CA GLU A 75 12.66 -15.58 12.20
C GLU A 75 12.17 -17.04 12.09
N THR A 76 11.30 -17.28 11.12
CA THR A 76 10.80 -18.60 10.72
C THR A 76 10.55 -18.60 9.22
N THR A 77 10.61 -19.76 8.56
CA THR A 77 10.29 -19.87 7.13
C THR A 77 8.88 -19.37 6.80
N GLU A 78 7.91 -19.61 7.68
CA GLU A 78 6.54 -19.11 7.50
C GLU A 78 6.49 -17.58 7.50
N LEU A 79 7.15 -16.93 8.48
CA LEU A 79 7.24 -15.48 8.54
C LEU A 79 7.95 -14.91 7.31
N THR A 80 9.07 -15.50 6.88
CA THR A 80 9.80 -15.08 5.67
C THR A 80 8.91 -15.11 4.44
N ASN A 81 8.14 -16.19 4.25
CA ASN A 81 7.21 -16.30 3.13
C ASN A 81 6.11 -15.22 3.18
N LYS A 82 5.56 -14.96 4.36
CA LYS A 82 4.54 -13.90 4.53
C LYS A 82 5.09 -12.49 4.26
N ILE A 83 6.33 -12.21 4.67
CA ILE A 83 7.00 -10.94 4.35
C ILE A 83 7.18 -10.81 2.84
N ILE A 84 7.62 -11.87 2.15
CA ILE A 84 7.74 -11.88 0.69
C ILE A 84 6.38 -11.60 0.03
N ASP A 85 5.29 -12.18 0.53
CA ASP A 85 3.94 -11.92 0.01
C ASP A 85 3.55 -10.43 0.16
N VAL A 86 3.82 -9.82 1.32
CA VAL A 86 3.59 -8.38 1.56
C VAL A 86 4.38 -7.51 0.57
N LEU A 87 5.65 -7.85 0.33
CA LEU A 87 6.51 -7.13 -0.61
C LEU A 87 6.01 -7.29 -2.06
N ASN A 88 5.60 -8.49 -2.46
CA ASN A 88 5.05 -8.77 -3.78
C ASN A 88 3.73 -8.02 -4.02
N HIS A 89 2.83 -8.00 -3.03
CA HIS A 89 1.57 -7.26 -3.09
C HIS A 89 1.81 -5.75 -3.26
N ASN A 90 2.72 -5.18 -2.48
CA ASN A 90 3.10 -3.77 -2.59
C ASN A 90 3.78 -3.47 -3.94
N ALA A 91 4.65 -4.35 -4.43
CA ALA A 91 5.28 -4.21 -5.74
C ALA A 91 4.25 -4.26 -6.88
N HIS A 92 3.26 -5.16 -6.79
CA HIS A 92 2.15 -5.25 -7.73
C HIS A 92 1.38 -3.92 -7.83
N HIS A 93 0.95 -3.37 -6.70
CA HIS A 93 0.21 -2.11 -6.67
C HIS A 93 1.08 -0.90 -7.02
N ARG A 94 2.39 -0.91 -6.68
CA ARG A 94 3.34 0.09 -7.16
C ARG A 94 3.46 0.09 -8.68
N GLY A 95 3.47 -1.09 -9.31
CA GLY A 95 3.44 -1.23 -10.76
C GLY A 95 2.19 -0.59 -11.37
N GLN A 96 1.01 -0.83 -10.77
CA GLN A 96 -0.24 -0.18 -11.19
C GLN A 96 -0.17 1.34 -11.02
N MET A 97 0.30 1.86 -9.88
CA MET A 97 0.46 3.30 -9.64
C MET A 97 1.41 3.96 -10.66
N ILE A 98 2.48 3.28 -11.07
CA ILE A 98 3.38 3.75 -12.13
C ILE A 98 2.63 3.87 -13.47
N THR A 99 1.80 2.89 -13.82
CA THR A 99 0.97 2.97 -15.03
C THR A 99 0.03 4.18 -14.98
N TYR A 100 -0.57 4.49 -13.83
CA TYR A 100 -1.46 5.65 -13.68
C TYR A 100 -0.69 6.97 -13.88
N LEU A 101 0.52 7.09 -13.32
CA LEU A 101 1.37 8.25 -13.53
C LEU A 101 1.66 8.46 -15.02
N ARG A 102 2.04 7.39 -15.73
CA ARG A 102 2.32 7.45 -17.17
C ARG A 102 1.09 7.84 -18.00
N MET A 103 -0.09 7.32 -17.67
CA MET A 103 -1.34 7.70 -18.33
C MET A 103 -1.69 9.18 -18.15
N LYS A 104 -1.23 9.80 -17.06
CA LYS A 104 -1.34 11.24 -16.80
C LYS A 104 -0.17 12.06 -17.35
N GLY A 105 0.75 11.46 -18.11
CA GLY A 105 1.95 12.14 -18.63
C GLY A 105 2.96 12.51 -17.54
N VAL A 106 2.87 11.91 -16.36
CA VAL A 106 3.78 12.15 -15.24
C VAL A 106 4.90 11.11 -15.28
N THR A 107 6.15 11.58 -15.32
CA THR A 107 7.33 10.72 -15.19
C THR A 107 7.36 10.10 -13.79
N PRO A 108 7.31 8.76 -13.65
CA PRO A 108 7.40 8.11 -12.35
C PRO A 108 8.82 8.23 -11.77
N PRO A 109 8.99 8.06 -10.44
CA PRO A 109 10.33 7.95 -9.83
C PRO A 109 11.15 6.82 -10.47
N ILE A 110 12.46 7.03 -10.57
CA ILE A 110 13.39 5.97 -11.00
C ILE A 110 13.42 4.82 -9.99
N LEU A 111 13.73 3.61 -10.48
CA LEU A 111 13.92 2.41 -9.67
C LEU A 111 15.26 2.44 -8.95
#